data_AF-A0A7R9QL35-F1
#
_entry.id   AF-A0A7R9QL35-F1
#
_cell.length_a   1.000
_cell.length_b   1.000
_cell.length_c   1.000
_cell.angle_alpha   90.00
_cell.angle_beta   90.00
_cell.angle_gamma   90.00
#
_symmetry.space_group_name_H-M   'P 1'
#
loop_
_entity.id
_entity.type
_entity.pdbx_description
1 polymer ?
#
loop_
_entity_poly.entity_id
_entity_poly.type
_entity_poly.pdbx_seq_one_letter_code
_entity_poly.pdbx_strand_id
1 'polypeptide(L)'
;SASTQITFPYKVKHFGDFFDEGKHFHHILKAGDDPNVVRNKPYADPYLYCISMFDPPPHPKQVLVFEDSPTGLESALSAGCQVVMIPDKSKFPDKTRFVGESTLVIDSLDDFDPQIFGLPKF
;
A
#
# COMPACT_ATOMS: atom_id res chain seq x y z
N SER A 1 1.33 -11.95 -3.42
CA SER A 1 -0.07 -12.42 -3.53
C SER A 1 -0.95 -11.62 -2.59
N ALA A 2 -2.10 -11.13 -3.07
CA ALA A 2 -3.05 -10.40 -2.23
C ALA A 2 -3.48 -11.23 -1.01
N SER A 3 -3.81 -10.55 0.09
CA SER A 3 -4.35 -11.21 1.28
C SER A 3 -5.85 -11.45 1.09
N THR A 4 -6.28 -12.63 1.50
CA THR A 4 -7.70 -13.04 1.55
C THR A 4 -8.17 -13.05 2.99
N GLN A 5 -9.48 -13.13 3.22
CA GLN A 5 -10.04 -13.27 4.57
C GLN A 5 -9.48 -14.50 5.30
N ILE A 6 -9.20 -15.58 4.56
CA ILE A 6 -8.63 -16.81 5.11
C ILE A 6 -7.14 -16.65 5.43
N THR A 7 -6.36 -16.01 4.56
CA THR A 7 -4.89 -15.95 4.73
C THR A 7 -4.43 -14.82 5.65
N PHE A 8 -5.23 -13.76 5.78
CA PHE A 8 -4.87 -12.58 6.55
C PHE A 8 -4.56 -12.89 8.03
N PRO A 9 -5.38 -13.64 8.79
CA PRO A 9 -5.10 -13.94 10.20
C PRO A 9 -3.75 -14.64 10.41
N TYR A 10 -3.35 -15.54 9.51
CA TYR A 10 -2.06 -16.23 9.59
C TYR A 10 -0.87 -15.31 9.31
N LYS A 11 -1.03 -14.37 8.36
CA LYS A 11 0.01 -13.39 8.03
C LYS A 11 0.25 -12.41 9.17
N VAL A 12 -0.80 -12.02 9.90
CA VAL A 12 -0.68 -10.97 10.92
C VAL A 12 -0.51 -11.49 12.35
N LYS A 13 -0.71 -12.80 12.60
CA LYS A 13 -0.70 -13.40 13.94
C LYS A 13 0.50 -13.03 14.81
N HIS A 14 1.68 -12.88 14.23
CA HIS A 14 2.91 -12.58 14.97
C HIS A 14 3.04 -11.11 15.39
N PHE A 15 2.14 -10.23 14.93
CA PHE A 15 2.08 -8.82 15.30
C PHE A 15 1.07 -8.52 16.42
N GLY A 16 0.46 -9.56 17.03
CA GLY A 16 -0.54 -9.37 18.09
C GLY A 16 -1.76 -8.61 17.59
N ASP A 17 -2.11 -7.53 18.29
CA ASP A 17 -3.28 -6.68 18.01
C ASP A 17 -2.97 -5.47 17.10
N PHE A 18 -1.76 -5.40 16.53
CA PHE A 18 -1.34 -4.27 15.68
C PHE A 18 -2.27 -4.06 14.47
N PHE A 19 -2.81 -5.15 13.92
CA PHE A 19 -3.74 -5.15 12.80
C PHE A 19 -5.21 -5.28 13.24
N ASP A 20 -5.53 -4.95 14.49
CA ASP A 20 -6.93 -4.84 14.90
C ASP A 20 -7.53 -3.57 14.29
N GLU A 21 -8.69 -3.72 13.65
CA GLU A 21 -9.40 -2.63 12.99
C GLU A 21 -9.79 -1.55 14.00
N GLY A 22 -9.50 -0.29 13.68
CA GLY A 22 -9.72 0.86 14.56
C GLY A 22 -8.58 1.14 15.55
N LYS A 23 -7.58 0.27 15.69
CA LYS A 23 -6.44 0.52 16.60
C LYS A 23 -5.37 1.42 15.97
N HIS A 24 -4.77 0.95 14.88
CA HIS A 24 -3.76 1.70 14.12
C HIS A 24 -4.20 1.96 12.66
N PHE A 25 -5.20 1.22 12.19
CA PHE A 25 -5.75 1.32 10.84
C PHE A 25 -7.24 1.60 10.92
N HIS A 26 -7.72 2.61 10.20
CA HIS A 26 -9.16 2.93 10.11
C HIS A 26 -9.94 1.80 9.41
N HIS A 27 -9.34 1.22 8.37
CA HIS A 27 -9.92 0.16 7.56
C HIS A 27 -8.85 -0.89 7.22
N ILE A 28 -9.27 -2.15 7.11
CA ILE A 28 -8.39 -3.25 6.68
C ILE A 28 -9.07 -4.04 5.56
N LEU A 29 -8.65 -3.75 4.32
CA LEU A 29 -9.13 -4.40 3.11
C LEU A 29 -8.35 -5.69 2.81
N LYS A 30 -9.06 -6.82 2.70
CA LYS A 30 -8.51 -8.11 2.26
C LYS A 30 -8.84 -8.32 0.78
N ALA A 31 -8.15 -7.57 -0.08
CA ALA A 31 -8.51 -7.44 -1.51
C ALA A 31 -8.52 -8.75 -2.32
N GLY A 32 -7.86 -9.83 -1.85
CA GLY A 32 -7.72 -11.07 -2.60
C GLY A 32 -9.04 -11.80 -2.87
N ASP A 33 -10.02 -11.63 -1.99
CA ASP A 33 -11.36 -12.24 -2.09
C ASP A 33 -12.48 -11.26 -1.72
N ASP A 34 -12.19 -9.96 -1.67
CA ASP A 34 -13.22 -8.95 -1.43
C ASP A 34 -14.14 -8.81 -2.65
N PRO A 35 -15.47 -8.98 -2.51
CA PRO A 35 -16.40 -8.95 -3.64
C PRO A 35 -16.50 -7.58 -4.33
N ASN A 36 -16.05 -6.50 -3.68
CA ASN A 36 -16.05 -5.16 -4.26
C ASN A 36 -14.76 -4.85 -5.04
N VAL A 37 -13.76 -5.73 -4.94
CA VAL A 37 -12.51 -5.65 -5.72
C VAL A 37 -12.62 -6.58 -6.93
N VAL A 38 -13.13 -6.05 -8.05
CA VAL A 38 -13.37 -6.82 -9.27
C VAL A 38 -12.07 -7.36 -9.87
N ARG A 39 -11.02 -6.54 -9.86
CA ARG A 39 -9.71 -6.91 -10.40
C ARG A 39 -8.62 -6.63 -9.37
N ASN A 40 -7.82 -7.64 -9.07
CA ASN A 40 -6.68 -7.47 -8.16
C ASN A 40 -5.50 -6.74 -8.82
N LYS A 41 -4.44 -6.44 -8.06
CA LYS A 41 -3.18 -5.90 -8.62
C LYS A 41 -2.74 -6.72 -9.85
N PRO A 42 -2.35 -6.10 -10.98
CA PRO A 42 -1.94 -4.69 -11.13
C PRO A 42 -3.06 -3.70 -11.44
N TYR A 43 -4.34 -4.10 -11.42
CA TYR A 43 -5.43 -3.17 -11.66
C TYR A 43 -5.66 -2.22 -10.47
N ALA A 44 -6.18 -1.02 -10.72
CA ALA A 44 -6.36 0.03 -9.71
C ALA A 44 -7.43 -0.26 -8.65
N ASP A 45 -8.33 -1.21 -8.91
CA ASP A 45 -9.53 -1.48 -8.12
C ASP A 45 -9.28 -1.64 -6.60
N PRO A 46 -8.22 -2.34 -6.12
CA PRO A 46 -7.99 -2.49 -4.68
C PRO A 46 -7.75 -1.14 -3.98
N TYR A 47 -7.00 -0.23 -4.61
CA TYR A 47 -6.71 1.08 -4.02
C TYR A 47 -7.90 2.03 -4.14
N LEU A 48 -8.57 2.04 -5.29
CA LEU A 48 -9.78 2.86 -5.48
C LEU A 48 -10.88 2.46 -4.50
N TYR A 49 -11.07 1.15 -4.28
CA TYR A 49 -12.03 0.68 -3.30
C TYR A 49 -11.60 1.03 -1.87
N CYS A 50 -10.33 0.82 -1.50
CA CYS A 50 -9.82 1.22 -0.19
C CYS A 50 -10.01 2.73 0.08
N ILE A 51 -9.76 3.59 -0.91
CA ILE A 51 -10.02 5.03 -0.83
C ILE A 51 -11.50 5.33 -0.59
N SER A 52 -12.41 4.62 -1.27
CA SER A 52 -13.85 4.81 -1.12
C SER A 52 -14.40 4.40 0.26
N MET A 53 -13.63 3.67 1.07
CA MET A 53 -14.06 3.29 2.42
C MET A 53 -13.96 4.45 3.42
N PHE A 54 -13.18 5.49 3.13
CA PHE A 54 -13.07 6.69 3.96
C PHE A 54 -14.25 7.65 3.71
N ASP A 55 -14.62 8.41 4.75
CA ASP A 55 -15.70 9.40 4.69
C ASP A 55 -15.21 10.79 5.18
N PRO A 56 -15.12 11.81 4.30
CA PRO A 56 -15.24 11.72 2.84
C PRO A 56 -14.03 11.00 2.21
N PRO A 57 -14.19 10.37 1.02
CA PRO A 57 -13.08 9.72 0.35
C PRO A 57 -12.05 10.76 -0.12
N PRO A 58 -10.75 10.60 0.19
CA PRO A 58 -9.73 11.52 -0.28
C PRO A 58 -9.56 11.41 -1.80
N HIS A 59 -9.15 12.50 -2.45
CA HIS A 59 -8.76 12.43 -3.86
C HIS A 59 -7.50 11.55 -3.99
N PRO A 60 -7.38 10.63 -4.98
CA PRO A 60 -6.25 9.70 -5.08
C PRO A 60 -4.87 10.37 -5.04
N LYS A 61 -4.71 11.55 -5.65
CA LYS A 61 -3.46 12.35 -5.58
C LYS A 61 -3.03 12.76 -4.16
N GLN A 62 -3.94 12.75 -3.19
CA GLN A 62 -3.67 13.03 -1.77
C GLN A 62 -3.37 11.75 -0.97
N VAL A 63 -3.36 10.59 -1.63
CA VAL A 63 -3.10 9.29 -1.01
C VAL A 63 -1.65 8.90 -1.30
N LEU A 64 -0.92 8.61 -0.22
CA LEU A 64 0.44 8.10 -0.26
C LEU A 64 0.42 6.59 0.02
N VAL A 65 0.84 5.80 -0.96
CA VAL A 65 0.89 4.34 -0.89
C VAL A 65 2.31 3.87 -0.62
N PHE A 66 2.49 2.91 0.29
CA PHE A 66 3.75 2.21 0.51
C PHE A 66 3.67 0.82 -0.14
N GLU A 67 4.59 0.50 -1.04
CA GLU A 67 4.58 -0.78 -1.79
C GLU A 67 5.96 -1.42 -1.92
N ASP A 68 5.98 -2.74 -2.03
CA ASP A 68 7.20 -3.55 -2.14
C ASP A 68 7.34 -4.29 -3.48
N SER A 69 6.27 -4.29 -4.29
CA SER A 69 6.15 -5.12 -5.50
C SER A 69 5.82 -4.32 -6.76
N PRO A 70 6.33 -4.72 -7.95
CA PRO A 70 6.02 -4.05 -9.22
C PRO A 70 4.52 -4.01 -9.53
N THR A 71 3.78 -5.10 -9.27
CA THR A 71 2.35 -5.15 -9.53
C THR A 71 1.56 -4.24 -8.59
N GLY A 72 2.03 -4.05 -7.36
CA GLY A 72 1.45 -3.09 -6.43
C GLY A 72 1.76 -1.64 -6.78
N LEU A 73 2.98 -1.36 -7.26
CA LEU A 73 3.36 -0.06 -7.81
C LEU A 73 2.47 0.32 -8.99
N GLU A 74 2.35 -0.54 -9.99
CA GLU A 74 1.52 -0.31 -11.18
C GLU A 74 0.05 -0.07 -10.81
N SER A 75 -0.48 -0.85 -9.86
CA SER A 75 -1.84 -0.71 -9.37
C SER A 75 -2.09 0.62 -8.64
N ALA A 76 -1.15 1.07 -7.81
CA ALA A 76 -1.28 2.32 -7.07
C ALA A 76 -1.15 3.54 -8.00
N LEU A 77 -0.20 3.51 -8.94
CA LEU A 77 -0.05 4.55 -9.95
C LEU A 77 -1.27 4.63 -10.87
N SER A 78 -1.83 3.48 -11.28
CA SER A 78 -3.05 3.42 -12.08
C SER A 78 -4.28 3.96 -11.34
N ALA A 79 -4.29 3.92 -10.01
CA ALA A 79 -5.30 4.55 -9.19
C ALA A 79 -5.10 6.09 -9.05
N GLY A 80 -3.96 6.62 -9.48
CA GLY A 80 -3.61 8.04 -9.39
C GLY A 80 -3.00 8.45 -8.05
N CYS A 81 -2.50 7.48 -7.27
CA CYS A 81 -1.85 7.72 -5.98
C CYS A 81 -0.38 8.11 -6.12
N GLN A 82 0.18 8.74 -5.09
CA GLN A 82 1.63 8.82 -4.90
C GLN A 82 2.14 7.50 -4.30
N VAL A 83 3.36 7.09 -4.65
CA VAL A 83 3.90 5.79 -4.22
C VAL A 83 5.32 5.94 -3.67
N VAL A 84 5.50 5.48 -2.43
CA VAL A 84 6.80 5.19 -1.82
C VAL A 84 7.09 3.71 -2.03
N MET A 85 8.09 3.43 -2.87
CA MET A 85 8.53 2.08 -3.19
C MET A 85 9.62 1.63 -2.21
N ILE A 86 9.40 0.51 -1.53
CA ILE A 86 10.34 -0.16 -0.62
C ILE A 86 10.55 -1.60 -1.13
N PRO A 87 11.36 -1.80 -2.19
CA PRO A 87 11.47 -3.10 -2.84
C PRO A 87 11.94 -4.19 -1.88
N ASP A 88 11.31 -5.37 -1.95
CA ASP A 88 11.83 -6.56 -1.29
C ASP A 88 13.23 -6.89 -1.86
N LYS A 89 14.27 -6.57 -1.08
CA LYS A 89 15.69 -6.73 -1.47
C LYS A 89 16.03 -8.17 -1.87
N SER A 90 15.30 -9.17 -1.36
CA SER A 90 15.53 -10.58 -1.72
C SER A 90 15.05 -10.91 -3.14
N LYS A 91 14.02 -10.21 -3.62
CA LYS A 91 13.43 -10.40 -4.96
C LYS A 91 13.96 -9.40 -5.97
N PHE A 92 14.23 -8.18 -5.51
CA PHE A 92 14.56 -7.03 -6.34
C PHE A 92 15.79 -6.31 -5.77
N PRO A 93 16.99 -6.90 -5.92
CA PRO A 93 18.22 -6.35 -5.34
C PRO A 93 18.64 -5.03 -5.99
N ASP A 94 18.27 -4.80 -7.25
CA ASP A 94 18.48 -3.54 -7.94
C ASP A 94 17.19 -2.68 -7.90
N LYS A 95 17.18 -1.68 -7.02
CA LYS A 95 16.07 -0.75 -6.87
C LYS A 95 16.04 0.35 -7.94
N THR A 96 17.12 0.54 -8.70
CA THR A 96 17.22 1.65 -9.67
C THR A 96 16.17 1.56 -10.76
N ARG A 97 15.69 0.34 -11.05
CA ARG A 97 14.59 0.09 -11.98
C ARG A 97 13.26 0.76 -11.60
N PHE A 98 13.07 1.14 -10.33
CA PHE A 98 11.84 1.80 -9.86
C PHE A 98 11.97 3.33 -9.78
N VAL A 99 13.17 3.86 -10.05
CA VAL A 99 13.44 5.30 -10.09
C VAL A 99 12.79 5.88 -11.33
N GLY A 100 12.01 6.95 -11.14
CA GLY A 100 11.26 7.60 -12.22
C GLY A 100 9.87 7.01 -12.47
N GLU A 101 9.58 5.79 -11.98
CA GLU A 101 8.24 5.21 -12.00
C GLU A 101 7.44 5.58 -10.73
N SER A 102 8.09 5.53 -9.56
CA SER A 102 7.50 5.84 -8.26
C SER A 102 7.82 7.27 -7.79
N THR A 103 7.09 7.76 -6.79
CA THR A 103 7.32 9.09 -6.20
C THR A 103 8.61 9.14 -5.40
N LEU A 104 8.91 8.08 -4.65
CA LEU A 104 10.12 7.93 -3.85
C LEU A 104 10.50 6.44 -3.81
N VAL A 105 11.81 6.15 -3.88
CA VAL A 105 12.34 4.79 -3.65
C VAL A 105 13.26 4.81 -2.43
N ILE A 106 12.95 4.00 -1.41
CA ILE A 106 13.74 3.88 -0.16
C ILE A 106 14.10 2.42 0.13
N ASP A 107 15.05 2.20 1.04
CA ASP A 107 15.56 0.87 1.38
C ASP A 107 14.84 0.22 2.57
N SER A 108 14.30 1.04 3.47
CA SER A 108 13.52 0.65 4.65
C SER A 108 12.42 1.68 4.92
N LEU A 109 11.37 1.29 5.64
CA LEU A 109 10.42 2.24 6.22
C LEU A 109 11.09 3.23 7.19
N ASP A 110 12.22 2.86 7.80
CA ASP A 110 13.00 3.75 8.68
C ASP A 110 13.63 4.94 7.93
N ASP A 111 13.80 4.83 6.61
CA ASP A 111 14.35 5.90 5.76
C ASP A 111 13.27 6.88 5.29
N PHE A 112 12.01 6.69 5.70
CA PHE A 112 10.90 7.53 5.29
C PHE A 112 10.95 8.88 6.01
N ASP A 113 11.20 9.96 5.26
CA ASP A 113 11.02 11.33 5.73
C ASP A 113 9.59 11.82 5.41
N PRO A 114 8.70 11.95 6.42
CA PRO A 114 7.34 12.43 6.20
C PRO A 114 7.28 13.89 5.72
N GLN A 115 8.30 14.69 6.00
CA GLN A 115 8.28 16.13 5.75
C GLN A 115 8.27 16.46 4.25
N ILE A 116 8.86 15.61 3.41
CA ILE A 116 8.87 15.82 1.95
C ILE A 116 7.47 15.66 1.33
N PHE A 117 6.54 15.03 2.04
CA PHE A 117 5.12 14.91 1.68
C PHE A 117 4.22 15.90 2.43
N GLY A 118 4.81 16.85 3.17
CA GLY A 118 4.07 17.84 3.96
C GLY A 118 3.46 17.28 5.26
N LEU A 119 3.91 16.12 5.73
CA LEU A 119 3.46 15.52 6.98
C LEU A 119 4.37 15.94 8.16
N PRO A 120 3.86 15.93 9.42
CA PRO A 120 4.69 16.19 10.60
C PRO A 120 5.84 15.19 10.74
N LYS A 121 6.95 15.63 11.34
CA LYS A 121 8.03 14.72 11.76
C LYS A 121 7.56 13.79 12.87
N PHE A 122 8.20 12.62 12.97
CA PHE A 122 8.05 11.69 14.08
C PHE A 122 8.57 12.26 15.41
#